data_AF-A0A1G9IRK4-F1
#
_entry.id   AF-A0A1G9IRK4-F1
#
_cell.length_a   1.000
_cell.length_b   1.000
_cell.length_c   1.000
_cell.angle_alpha   90.00
_cell.angle_beta   90.00
_cell.angle_gamma   90.00
#
_symmetry.space_group_name_H-M   'P 1'
#
loop_
_entity.id
_entity.type
_entity.pdbx_description
1 polymer ?
#
loop_
_entity_poly.entity_id
_entity_poly.type
_entity_poly.pdbx_seq_one_letter_code
_entity_poly.pdbx_strand_id
1 'polypeptide(L)'
;MTENPITTTAAGGATRTLLMCGILAGPLYIVVVVLQMFTRDGFDISRHPASMLSNGDLGWIQIANFAVSGLLFVAAAVGLHRVRGPAGRGGTWGPRLVGVFGAGMVGAAIFSADPADGFPPGTPLGPPTTASTHAMVHVLVAGFAFLALIAACFVFGRRFAAAGHRGWAAFSTVTGALFLAGWLSIFAFQGSRVANVAFALAIALVLAWTSFLGAHLLPRLGATTPA
;
A
#
# COMPACT_ATOMS: atom_id res chain seq x y z
N MET A 1 -32.67 -22.36 17.63
CA MET A 1 -31.54 -21.47 17.97
C MET A 1 -31.76 -20.16 17.25
N THR A 2 -32.30 -19.17 17.95
CA THR A 2 -32.54 -17.82 17.43
C THR A 2 -31.22 -17.06 17.45
N GLU A 3 -30.63 -16.80 16.28
CA GLU A 3 -29.51 -15.85 16.20
C GLU A 3 -30.01 -14.48 16.67
N ASN A 4 -29.33 -13.92 17.66
CA ASN A 4 -29.72 -12.66 18.29
C ASN A 4 -29.45 -11.51 17.28
N PRO A 5 -30.45 -10.71 16.87
CA PRO A 5 -30.30 -9.70 15.82
C PRO A 5 -29.23 -8.63 16.14
N ILE A 6 -28.95 -8.37 17.42
CA ILE A 6 -27.90 -7.44 17.88
C ILE A 6 -26.49 -7.89 17.43
N THR A 7 -26.21 -9.20 17.43
CA THR A 7 -24.90 -9.76 17.05
C THR A 7 -24.62 -9.60 15.55
N THR A 8 -25.65 -9.72 14.71
CA THR A 8 -25.55 -9.60 13.24
C THR A 8 -25.27 -8.16 12.82
N THR A 9 -25.90 -7.17 13.47
CA THR A 9 -25.67 -5.74 13.18
C THR A 9 -24.27 -5.29 13.60
N ALA A 10 -23.78 -5.75 14.76
CA ALA A 10 -22.44 -5.42 15.25
C ALA A 10 -21.32 -6.03 14.37
N ALA A 11 -21.49 -7.27 13.90
CA ALA A 11 -20.57 -7.93 12.99
C ALA A 11 -20.50 -7.24 11.61
N GLY A 12 -21.63 -6.75 11.11
CA GLY A 12 -21.71 -5.92 9.91
C GLY A 12 -21.00 -4.56 10.09
N GLY A 13 -21.23 -3.90 11.22
CA GLY A 13 -20.57 -2.63 11.58
C GLY A 13 -19.05 -2.77 11.68
N ALA A 14 -18.56 -3.79 12.40
CA ALA A 14 -17.13 -4.05 12.53
C ALA A 14 -16.46 -4.34 11.18
N THR A 15 -17.11 -5.10 10.31
CA THR A 15 -16.60 -5.41 8.97
C THR A 15 -16.54 -4.16 8.08
N ARG A 16 -17.56 -3.28 8.17
CA ARG A 16 -17.56 -1.98 7.50
C ARG A 16 -16.38 -1.12 7.95
N THR A 17 -16.13 -1.03 9.26
CA THR A 17 -14.99 -0.29 9.81
C THR A 17 -13.66 -0.83 9.28
N LEU A 18 -13.46 -2.15 9.27
CA LEU A 18 -12.24 -2.77 8.74
C LEU A 18 -12.02 -2.43 7.26
N LEU A 19 -13.06 -2.45 6.43
CA LEU A 19 -12.95 -2.05 5.02
C LEU A 19 -12.66 -0.55 4.87
N MET A 20 -13.25 0.31 5.72
CA MET A 20 -12.95 1.74 5.74
C MET A 20 -11.48 2.01 6.06
N CYS A 21 -10.82 1.21 6.91
CA CYS A 21 -9.39 1.34 7.15
C CYS A 21 -8.59 1.27 5.83
N GLY A 22 -8.95 0.36 4.92
CA GLY A 22 -8.29 0.23 3.62
C GLY A 22 -8.55 1.41 2.69
N ILE A 23 -9.75 2.02 2.78
CA ILE A 23 -10.10 3.22 2.02
C ILE A 23 -9.27 4.42 2.48
N LEU A 24 -8.95 4.51 3.77
CA LEU A 24 -8.25 5.65 4.35
C LEU A 24 -6.71 5.48 4.36
N ALA A 25 -6.20 4.24 4.38
CA ALA A 25 -4.77 3.96 4.51
C ALA A 25 -3.91 4.60 3.40
N GLY A 26 -4.31 4.43 2.12
CA GLY A 26 -3.59 4.98 0.98
C GLY A 26 -3.56 6.53 0.99
N PRO A 27 -4.71 7.20 1.08
CA PRO A 27 -4.79 8.66 1.16
C PRO A 27 -4.02 9.23 2.35
N LEU A 28 -4.12 8.60 3.53
CA LEU A 28 -3.33 8.99 4.70
C LEU A 28 -1.83 8.98 4.39
N TYR A 29 -1.33 7.86 3.84
CA TYR A 29 0.08 7.73 3.49
C TYR A 29 0.54 8.81 2.52
N ILE A 30 -0.23 9.03 1.45
CA ILE A 30 0.09 10.01 0.40
C ILE A 30 0.11 11.42 0.99
N VAL A 31 -0.92 11.81 1.74
CA VAL A 31 -1.01 13.17 2.32
C VAL A 31 0.17 13.44 3.25
N VAL A 32 0.51 12.49 4.12
CA VAL A 32 1.64 12.65 5.05
C VAL A 32 2.98 12.72 4.31
N VAL A 33 3.18 11.94 3.24
CA VAL A 33 4.39 12.06 2.39
C VAL A 33 4.44 13.43 1.71
N VAL A 34 3.33 13.87 1.11
CA VAL A 34 3.26 15.16 0.40
C VAL A 34 3.52 16.33 1.36
N LEU A 35 2.93 16.31 2.57
CA LEU A 35 3.22 17.33 3.57
C LEU A 35 4.70 17.36 3.93
N GLN A 36 5.32 16.20 4.15
CA GLN A 36 6.75 16.12 4.43
C GLN A 36 7.61 16.60 3.25
N MET A 37 7.20 16.37 1.99
CA MET A 37 7.91 16.92 0.83
C MET A 37 8.04 18.44 0.87
N PHE A 38 7.05 19.14 1.44
CA PHE A 38 7.07 20.60 1.56
C PHE A 38 7.77 21.10 2.82
N THR A 39 8.01 20.25 3.82
CA THR A 39 8.56 20.65 5.11
C THR A 39 9.93 20.05 5.43
N ARG A 40 10.43 19.12 4.61
CA ARG A 40 11.70 18.42 4.85
C ARG A 40 12.80 19.02 3.97
N ASP A 41 13.65 19.81 4.59
CA ASP A 41 14.81 20.42 3.92
C ASP A 41 15.68 19.36 3.23
N GLY A 42 16.04 19.65 1.98
CA GLY A 42 16.87 18.77 1.16
C GLY A 42 16.13 17.57 0.53
N PHE A 43 14.85 17.32 0.87
CA PHE A 43 14.09 16.25 0.22
C PHE A 43 13.64 16.68 -1.18
N ASP A 44 13.92 15.86 -2.18
CA ASP A 44 13.48 16.04 -3.56
C ASP A 44 12.92 14.69 -4.05
N ILE A 45 11.61 14.57 -4.27
CA ILE A 45 10.97 13.31 -4.69
C ILE A 45 11.52 12.78 -6.03
N SER A 46 12.15 13.65 -6.85
CA SER A 46 12.81 13.23 -8.07
C SER A 46 14.17 12.57 -7.82
N ARG A 47 14.74 12.70 -6.62
CA ARG A 47 16.02 12.11 -6.24
C ARG A 47 15.87 11.05 -5.17
N HIS A 48 15.02 11.31 -4.19
CA HIS A 48 14.89 10.53 -2.96
C HIS A 48 13.56 9.77 -2.98
N PRO A 49 13.57 8.43 -2.83
CA PRO A 49 12.34 7.69 -2.61
C PRO A 49 11.66 8.15 -1.32
N ALA A 50 10.33 8.11 -1.29
CA ALA A 50 9.53 8.55 -0.14
C ALA A 50 9.90 7.84 1.18
N SER A 51 10.44 6.63 1.14
CA SER A 51 10.91 5.94 2.36
C SER A 51 12.07 6.64 3.05
N MET A 52 12.89 7.40 2.32
CA MET A 52 14.00 8.17 2.90
C MET A 52 13.53 9.25 3.85
N LEU A 53 12.27 9.71 3.76
CA LEU A 53 11.66 10.64 4.72
C LEU A 53 11.73 10.14 6.17
N SER A 54 11.99 8.85 6.39
CA SER A 54 12.24 8.24 7.71
C SER A 54 13.56 8.65 8.36
N ASN A 55 14.42 9.40 7.64
CA ASN A 55 15.71 9.89 8.14
C ASN A 55 15.64 11.32 8.65
N GLY A 56 16.57 11.68 9.54
CA GLY A 56 16.71 13.01 10.15
C GLY A 56 15.71 13.29 11.28
N ASP A 57 15.71 14.52 11.78
CA ASP A 57 15.01 14.89 13.03
C ASP A 57 13.49 14.63 13.03
N LEU A 58 12.86 14.73 11.85
CA LEU A 58 11.42 14.48 11.68
C LEU A 58 11.13 13.09 11.09
N GLY A 59 12.14 12.22 11.01
CA GLY A 59 12.02 10.88 10.41
C GLY A 59 10.96 9.99 11.06
N TRP A 60 10.73 10.20 12.36
CA TRP A 60 9.68 9.50 13.11
C TRP A 60 8.28 9.69 12.52
N ILE A 61 8.01 10.81 11.82
CA ILE A 61 6.71 11.05 11.17
C ILE A 61 6.48 10.03 10.07
N GLN A 62 7.47 9.79 9.21
CA GLN A 62 7.35 8.79 8.16
C GLN A 62 7.34 7.36 8.71
N ILE A 63 8.08 7.09 9.78
CA ILE A 63 8.02 5.80 10.49
C ILE A 63 6.60 5.54 11.03
N ALA A 64 6.00 6.53 11.70
CA ALA A 64 4.63 6.45 12.18
C ALA A 64 3.64 6.29 11.03
N ASN A 65 3.85 7.00 9.92
CA ASN A 65 3.04 6.88 8.71
C ASN A 65 3.06 5.46 8.12
N PHE A 66 4.24 4.84 8.03
CA PHE A 66 4.39 3.45 7.63
C PHE A 66 3.66 2.49 8.58
N ALA A 67 3.86 2.64 9.88
CA ALA A 67 3.23 1.79 10.89
C ALA A 67 1.71 1.89 10.86
N VAL A 68 1.16 3.11 10.92
CA VAL A 68 -0.29 3.36 10.94
C VAL A 68 -0.94 2.88 9.66
N SER A 69 -0.41 3.28 8.50
CA SER A 69 -0.95 2.87 7.20
C SER A 69 -0.87 1.35 7.02
N GLY A 70 0.24 0.74 7.43
CA GLY A 70 0.43 -0.71 7.41
C GLY A 70 -0.61 -1.45 8.26
N LEU A 71 -0.84 -1.00 9.50
CA LEU A 71 -1.87 -1.56 10.38
C LEU A 71 -3.29 -1.39 9.81
N LEU A 72 -3.59 -0.25 9.18
CA LEU A 72 -4.86 -0.03 8.50
C LEU A 72 -5.05 -0.99 7.31
N PHE A 73 -3.99 -1.28 6.54
CA PHE A 73 -4.04 -2.29 5.48
C PHE A 73 -4.20 -3.72 6.03
N VAL A 74 -3.57 -4.05 7.15
CA VAL A 74 -3.80 -5.34 7.84
C VAL A 74 -5.25 -5.45 8.31
N ALA A 75 -5.83 -4.38 8.90
CA ALA A 75 -7.24 -4.34 9.26
C ALA A 75 -8.15 -4.51 8.02
N ALA A 76 -7.83 -3.84 6.92
CA ALA A 76 -8.54 -3.97 5.65
C ALA A 76 -8.50 -5.40 5.10
N ALA A 77 -7.36 -6.08 5.20
CA ALA A 77 -7.23 -7.49 4.83
C ALA A 77 -8.18 -8.39 5.63
N VAL A 78 -8.35 -8.14 6.92
CA VAL A 78 -9.34 -8.86 7.76
C VAL A 78 -10.76 -8.56 7.28
N GLY A 79 -11.08 -7.30 6.98
CA GLY A 79 -12.38 -6.91 6.41
C GLY A 79 -12.68 -7.62 5.08
N LEU A 80 -11.72 -7.60 4.15
CA LEU A 80 -11.81 -8.29 2.86
C LEU A 80 -11.98 -9.80 3.02
N HIS A 81 -11.33 -10.39 4.03
CA HIS A 81 -11.47 -11.80 4.34
C HIS A 81 -12.88 -12.14 4.85
N ARG A 82 -13.50 -11.27 5.64
CA ARG A 82 -14.84 -11.50 6.20
C ARG A 82 -15.95 -11.41 5.15
N VAL A 83 -15.77 -10.57 4.13
CA VAL A 83 -16.77 -10.36 3.07
C VAL A 83 -16.54 -11.22 1.83
N ARG A 84 -15.52 -12.10 1.86
CA ARG A 84 -15.31 -13.03 0.76
C ARG A 84 -16.49 -14.02 0.76
N GLY A 85 -17.31 -13.99 -0.29
CA GLY A 85 -18.32 -15.03 -0.50
C GLY A 85 -17.68 -16.43 -0.58
N PRO A 86 -18.47 -17.51 -0.52
CA PRO A 86 -17.96 -18.86 -0.74
C PRO A 86 -17.30 -18.89 -2.11
N ALA A 87 -15.97 -19.00 -2.18
CA ALA A 87 -15.27 -18.91 -3.45
C ALA A 87 -13.96 -19.69 -3.44
N GLY A 88 -13.71 -20.38 -4.55
CA GLY A 88 -12.44 -21.01 -4.86
C GLY A 88 -11.24 -20.03 -4.87
N ARG A 89 -10.11 -20.51 -5.36
CA ARG A 89 -8.75 -19.94 -5.15
C ARG A 89 -8.64 -18.40 -5.32
N GLY A 90 -9.42 -17.76 -6.20
CA GLY A 90 -9.41 -16.30 -6.41
C GLY A 90 -9.99 -15.45 -5.26
N GLY A 91 -10.84 -16.02 -4.40
CA GLY A 91 -11.41 -15.32 -3.22
C GLY A 91 -10.50 -15.28 -2.00
N THR A 92 -9.51 -16.18 -1.93
CA THR A 92 -8.64 -16.34 -0.75
C THR A 92 -7.36 -15.52 -0.81
N TRP A 93 -6.82 -15.28 -2.00
CA TRP A 93 -5.52 -14.62 -2.16
C TRP A 93 -5.57 -13.09 -2.03
N GLY A 94 -6.63 -12.44 -2.51
CA GLY A 94 -6.77 -10.97 -2.42
C GLY A 94 -6.57 -10.42 -1.01
N PRO A 95 -7.32 -10.90 0.01
CA PRO A 95 -7.13 -10.47 1.39
C PRO A 95 -5.71 -10.75 1.93
N ARG A 96 -5.15 -11.94 1.64
CA ARG A 96 -3.81 -12.33 2.13
C ARG A 96 -2.72 -11.41 1.58
N LEU A 97 -2.78 -11.09 0.30
CA LEU A 97 -1.79 -10.24 -0.37
C LEU A 97 -1.85 -8.80 0.15
N VAL A 98 -3.05 -8.26 0.39
CA VAL A 98 -3.22 -6.95 1.06
C VAL A 98 -2.65 -6.98 2.49
N GLY A 99 -2.85 -8.09 3.21
CA GLY A 99 -2.29 -8.26 4.56
C GLY A 99 -0.76 -8.33 4.57
N VAL A 100 -0.16 -9.03 3.61
CA VAL A 100 1.31 -9.08 3.43
C VAL A 100 1.87 -7.70 3.09
N PHE A 101 1.19 -6.95 2.23
CA PHE A 101 1.58 -5.56 1.93
C PHE A 101 1.55 -4.68 3.20
N GLY A 102 0.46 -4.74 3.99
CA GLY A 102 0.35 -4.00 5.24
C GLY A 102 1.42 -4.39 6.27
N ALA A 103 1.68 -5.70 6.43
CA ALA A 103 2.75 -6.19 7.30
C ALA A 103 4.13 -5.74 6.82
N GLY A 104 4.35 -5.68 5.51
CA GLY A 104 5.58 -5.15 4.93
C GLY A 104 5.77 -3.66 5.20
N MET A 105 4.71 -2.85 5.16
CA MET A 105 4.78 -1.44 5.60
C MET A 105 5.16 -1.31 7.08
N VAL A 106 4.61 -2.17 7.95
CA VAL A 106 5.02 -2.20 9.38
C VAL A 106 6.49 -2.58 9.51
N GLY A 107 6.97 -3.57 8.75
CA GLY A 107 8.39 -3.92 8.73
C GLY A 107 9.28 -2.77 8.23
N ALA A 108 8.83 -2.01 7.22
CA ALA A 108 9.53 -0.82 6.74
C ALA A 108 9.55 0.33 7.77
N ALA A 109 8.61 0.36 8.73
CA ALA A 109 8.67 1.27 9.86
C ALA A 109 9.75 0.86 10.88
N ILE A 110 9.95 -0.45 11.09
CA ILE A 110 10.95 -0.98 12.03
C ILE A 110 12.37 -0.85 11.45
N PHE A 111 12.52 -1.16 10.16
CA PHE A 111 13.80 -1.12 9.45
C PHE A 111 13.77 0.07 8.49
N SER A 112 14.38 1.20 8.86
CA SER A 112 14.43 2.40 8.01
C SER A 112 15.45 2.28 6.89
N ALA A 113 15.20 2.99 5.79
CA ALA A 113 16.18 3.17 4.72
C ALA A 113 17.32 4.08 5.19
N ASP A 114 18.55 3.86 4.72
CA ASP A 114 19.68 4.73 5.04
C ASP A 114 19.52 6.12 4.38
N PRO A 115 20.13 7.16 4.98
CA PRO A 115 20.44 8.41 4.29
C PRO A 115 21.21 8.17 3.00
N ALA A 116 20.86 8.88 1.93
CA ALA A 116 21.66 8.88 0.71
C ALA A 116 21.43 10.16 -0.12
N ASP A 117 22.33 10.39 -1.07
CA ASP A 117 22.25 11.45 -2.07
C ASP A 117 21.89 12.83 -1.49
N GLY A 118 22.56 13.21 -0.40
CA GLY A 118 22.37 14.52 0.24
C GLY A 118 21.16 14.64 1.17
N PHE A 119 20.36 13.59 1.37
CA PHE A 119 19.23 13.61 2.30
C PHE A 119 19.42 12.66 3.50
N PRO A 120 19.23 13.16 4.75
CA PRO A 120 19.02 14.56 5.12
C PRO A 120 20.29 15.40 4.97
N PRO A 121 20.22 16.75 5.12
CA PRO A 121 21.39 17.62 5.06
C PRO A 121 22.54 17.11 5.95
N GLY A 122 23.77 17.11 5.41
CA GLY A 122 24.94 16.49 6.04
C GLY A 122 25.28 15.10 5.50
N THR A 123 24.39 14.49 4.70
CA THR A 123 24.66 13.23 4.00
C THR A 123 25.53 13.46 2.75
N PRO A 124 26.50 12.58 2.45
CA PRO A 124 27.24 12.65 1.19
C PRO A 124 26.33 12.62 -0.04
N LEU A 125 26.73 13.35 -1.10
CA LEU A 125 26.06 13.33 -2.39
C LEU A 125 26.43 12.10 -3.21
N GLY A 126 25.50 11.63 -4.04
CA GLY A 126 25.70 10.48 -4.91
C GLY A 126 25.23 9.15 -4.33
N PRO A 127 25.41 8.05 -5.09
CA PRO A 127 24.94 6.74 -4.70
C PRO A 127 25.64 6.25 -3.43
N PRO A 128 24.91 5.55 -2.53
CA PRO A 128 25.49 5.01 -1.30
C PRO A 128 26.58 3.97 -1.64
N THR A 129 27.74 4.09 -0.98
CA THR A 129 28.87 3.16 -1.16
C THR A 129 28.77 1.93 -0.27
N THR A 130 27.94 1.99 0.76
CA THR A 130 27.64 0.90 1.69
C THR A 130 26.16 0.95 2.06
N ALA A 131 25.60 -0.18 2.48
CA ALA A 131 24.24 -0.27 3.00
C ALA A 131 24.27 -0.89 4.39
N SER A 132 23.59 -0.25 5.34
CA SER A 132 23.38 -0.81 6.67
C SER A 132 22.51 -2.06 6.60
N THR A 133 22.56 -2.88 7.66
CA THR A 133 21.64 -4.02 7.80
C THR A 133 20.18 -3.56 7.82
N HIS A 134 19.88 -2.41 8.43
CA HIS A 134 18.53 -1.86 8.45
C HIS A 134 18.05 -1.51 7.03
N ALA A 135 18.87 -0.83 6.23
CA ALA A 135 18.52 -0.52 4.85
C ALA A 135 18.36 -1.78 3.99
N MET A 136 19.21 -2.79 4.18
CA MET A 136 19.10 -4.04 3.43
C MET A 136 17.82 -4.81 3.76
N VAL A 137 17.44 -4.87 5.05
CA VAL A 137 16.16 -5.45 5.47
C VAL A 137 14.98 -4.60 5.00
N HIS A 138 15.09 -3.26 5.01
CA HIS A 138 14.07 -2.36 4.49
C HIS A 138 13.77 -2.67 3.01
N VAL A 139 14.80 -2.75 2.16
CA VAL A 139 14.63 -3.06 0.73
C VAL A 139 14.00 -4.44 0.53
N LEU A 140 14.41 -5.43 1.32
CA LEU A 140 13.87 -6.80 1.23
C LEU A 140 12.39 -6.85 1.61
N VAL A 141 12.01 -6.24 2.74
CA VAL A 141 10.62 -6.18 3.20
C VAL A 141 9.77 -5.35 2.23
N ALA A 142 10.27 -4.21 1.76
CA ALA A 142 9.59 -3.39 0.76
C ALA A 142 9.36 -4.17 -0.54
N GLY A 143 10.35 -4.95 -0.99
CA GLY A 143 10.23 -5.80 -2.17
C GLY A 143 9.11 -6.84 -2.04
N PHE A 144 9.03 -7.55 -0.91
CA PHE A 144 7.92 -8.48 -0.65
C PHE A 144 6.56 -7.76 -0.58
N ALA A 145 6.52 -6.59 0.06
CA ALA A 145 5.30 -5.79 0.16
C ALA A 145 4.80 -5.37 -1.23
N PHE A 146 5.69 -4.84 -2.08
CA PHE A 146 5.36 -4.39 -3.41
C PHE A 146 4.92 -5.55 -4.30
N LEU A 147 5.64 -6.66 -4.30
CA LEU A 147 5.25 -7.86 -5.03
C LEU A 147 3.87 -8.38 -4.60
N ALA A 148 3.57 -8.35 -3.29
CA ALA A 148 2.26 -8.74 -2.79
C ALA A 148 1.15 -7.81 -3.30
N LEU A 149 1.37 -6.49 -3.28
CA LEU A 149 0.39 -5.52 -3.77
C LEU A 149 0.19 -5.62 -5.30
N ILE A 150 1.27 -5.79 -6.05
CA ILE A 150 1.25 -6.04 -7.51
C ILE A 150 0.43 -7.30 -7.80
N ALA A 151 0.71 -8.40 -7.09
CA ALA A 151 -0.06 -9.64 -7.23
C ALA A 151 -1.53 -9.45 -6.85
N ALA A 152 -1.83 -8.65 -5.82
CA ALA A 152 -3.21 -8.33 -5.43
C ALA A 152 -3.96 -7.66 -6.59
N CYS A 153 -3.34 -6.67 -7.25
CA CYS A 153 -3.90 -6.01 -8.43
C CYS A 153 -4.29 -7.02 -9.52
N PHE A 154 -3.42 -7.98 -9.85
CA PHE A 154 -3.72 -9.02 -10.85
C PHE A 154 -4.80 -10.01 -10.38
N VAL A 155 -4.79 -10.41 -9.10
CA VAL A 155 -5.81 -11.30 -8.53
C VAL A 155 -7.19 -10.66 -8.60
N PHE A 156 -7.31 -9.40 -8.18
CA PHE A 156 -8.56 -8.65 -8.27
C PHE A 156 -8.93 -8.35 -9.73
N GLY A 157 -7.96 -8.04 -10.60
CA GLY A 157 -8.17 -7.88 -12.03
C GLY A 157 -8.81 -9.11 -12.68
N ARG A 158 -8.26 -10.29 -12.42
CA ARG A 158 -8.83 -11.58 -12.88
C ARG A 158 -10.21 -11.83 -12.32
N ARG A 159 -10.45 -11.51 -11.04
CA ARG A 159 -11.76 -11.65 -10.39
C ARG A 159 -12.80 -10.74 -11.06
N PHE A 160 -12.45 -9.48 -11.33
CA PHE A 160 -13.34 -8.55 -12.03
C PHE A 160 -13.61 -8.99 -13.47
N ALA A 161 -12.60 -9.51 -14.17
CA ALA A 161 -12.77 -10.06 -15.52
C ALA A 161 -13.74 -11.24 -15.53
N ALA A 162 -13.58 -12.19 -14.59
CA ALA A 162 -14.48 -13.33 -14.44
C ALA A 162 -15.92 -12.92 -14.07
N ALA A 163 -16.09 -11.79 -13.39
CA ALA A 163 -17.39 -11.21 -13.05
C ALA A 163 -17.95 -10.27 -14.15
N GLY A 164 -17.31 -10.16 -15.31
CA GLY A 164 -17.76 -9.30 -16.42
C GLY A 164 -17.50 -7.79 -16.23
N HIS A 165 -16.87 -7.37 -15.12
CA HIS A 165 -16.55 -5.98 -14.82
C HIS A 165 -15.26 -5.54 -15.54
N ARG A 166 -15.31 -5.41 -16.88
CA ARG A 166 -14.13 -5.15 -17.73
C ARG A 166 -13.34 -3.89 -17.35
N GLY A 167 -14.01 -2.80 -16.99
CA GLY A 167 -13.34 -1.55 -16.57
C GLY A 167 -12.50 -1.74 -15.30
N TRP A 168 -13.04 -2.39 -14.28
CA TRP A 168 -12.33 -2.70 -13.03
C TRP A 168 -11.20 -3.71 -13.24
N ALA A 169 -11.39 -4.67 -14.14
CA ALA A 169 -10.36 -5.62 -14.53
C ALA A 169 -9.15 -4.92 -15.16
N ALA A 170 -9.39 -4.04 -16.14
CA ALA A 170 -8.36 -3.26 -16.80
C ALA A 170 -7.68 -2.30 -15.82
N PHE A 171 -8.45 -1.53 -15.04
CA PHE A 171 -7.92 -0.60 -14.06
C PHE A 171 -6.98 -1.28 -13.06
N SER A 172 -7.40 -2.43 -12.51
CA SER A 172 -6.56 -3.18 -11.57
C SER A 172 -5.29 -3.73 -12.22
N THR A 173 -5.43 -4.33 -13.41
CA THR A 173 -4.29 -4.95 -14.13
C THR A 173 -3.27 -3.90 -14.57
N VAL A 174 -3.73 -2.78 -15.13
CA VAL A 174 -2.87 -1.67 -15.56
C VAL A 174 -2.18 -1.04 -14.36
N THR A 175 -2.88 -0.82 -13.25
CA THR A 175 -2.27 -0.28 -12.03
C THR A 175 -1.15 -1.18 -11.51
N GLY A 176 -1.39 -2.50 -11.44
CA GLY A 176 -0.35 -3.45 -11.02
C GLY A 176 0.84 -3.48 -11.98
N ALA A 177 0.60 -3.43 -13.29
CA ALA A 177 1.66 -3.40 -14.30
C ALA A 177 2.49 -2.10 -14.25
N LEU A 178 1.84 -0.94 -14.12
CA LEU A 178 2.52 0.35 -13.96
C LEU A 178 3.34 0.39 -12.67
N PHE A 179 2.82 -0.17 -11.58
CA PHE A 179 3.56 -0.25 -10.33
C PHE A 179 4.78 -1.16 -10.41
N LEU A 180 4.64 -2.34 -11.04
CA LEU A 180 5.78 -3.21 -11.33
C LEU A 180 6.82 -2.50 -12.21
N ALA A 181 6.39 -1.88 -13.31
CA ALA A 181 7.28 -1.17 -14.23
C ALA A 181 8.01 0.00 -13.53
N GLY A 182 7.28 0.80 -12.75
CA GLY A 182 7.84 1.89 -11.96
C GLY A 182 8.88 1.38 -10.96
N TRP A 183 8.59 0.29 -10.25
CA TRP A 183 9.53 -0.28 -9.29
C TRP A 183 10.79 -0.84 -9.97
N LEU A 184 10.65 -1.62 -11.04
CA LEU A 184 11.78 -2.13 -11.82
C LEU A 184 12.62 -1.02 -12.44
N SER A 185 12.00 0.11 -12.79
CA SER A 185 12.70 1.27 -13.38
C SER A 185 13.75 1.87 -12.44
N ILE A 186 13.58 1.77 -11.12
CA ILE A 186 14.55 2.27 -10.14
C ILE A 186 15.87 1.49 -10.22
N PHE A 187 15.80 0.18 -10.49
CA PHE A 187 16.98 -0.65 -10.65
C PHE A 187 17.56 -0.56 -12.05
N ALA A 188 16.71 -0.46 -13.08
CA ALA A 188 17.14 -0.38 -14.47
C ALA A 188 17.79 0.97 -14.82
N PHE A 189 17.33 2.06 -14.18
CA PHE A 189 17.76 3.43 -14.46
C PHE A 189 18.23 4.12 -13.17
N GLN A 190 19.24 3.57 -12.51
CA GLN A 190 19.77 4.08 -11.25
C GLN A 190 20.15 5.58 -11.37
N GLY A 191 19.70 6.38 -10.40
CA GLY A 191 19.92 7.83 -10.37
C GLY A 191 19.04 8.65 -11.34
N SER A 192 18.18 8.01 -12.13
CA SER A 192 17.27 8.72 -13.03
C SER A 192 16.15 9.43 -12.27
N ARG A 193 16.08 10.75 -12.45
CA ARG A 193 15.02 11.56 -11.84
C ARG A 193 13.63 11.20 -12.32
N VAL A 194 13.52 10.89 -13.62
CA VAL A 194 12.25 10.50 -14.24
C VAL A 194 11.78 9.15 -13.69
N ALA A 195 12.70 8.20 -13.47
CA ALA A 195 12.35 6.90 -12.88
C ALA A 195 11.83 7.04 -11.44
N ASN A 196 12.49 7.87 -10.62
CA ASN A 196 12.02 8.17 -9.26
C ASN A 196 10.62 8.80 -9.23
N VAL A 197 10.38 9.82 -10.08
CA VAL A 197 9.04 10.44 -10.17
C VAL A 197 8.00 9.43 -10.67
N ALA A 198 8.32 8.66 -11.72
CA ALA A 198 7.41 7.64 -12.24
C ALA A 198 7.06 6.58 -11.18
N PHE A 199 8.04 6.14 -10.40
CA PHE A 199 7.82 5.22 -9.29
C PHE A 199 6.96 5.82 -8.18
N ALA A 200 7.22 7.08 -7.78
CA ALA A 200 6.40 7.79 -6.79
C ALA A 200 4.94 7.93 -7.25
N LEU A 201 4.71 8.28 -8.51
CA LEU A 201 3.37 8.33 -9.11
C LEU A 201 2.71 6.95 -9.15
N ALA A 202 3.48 5.90 -9.44
CA ALA A 202 2.96 4.54 -9.45
C ALA A 202 2.57 4.05 -8.05
N ILE A 203 3.32 4.43 -7.00
CA ILE A 203 2.94 4.22 -5.59
C ILE A 203 1.63 4.94 -5.29
N ALA A 204 1.53 6.23 -5.64
CA ALA A 204 0.31 7.00 -5.39
C ALA A 204 -0.91 6.38 -6.09
N LEU A 205 -0.75 5.93 -7.36
CA LEU A 205 -1.80 5.28 -8.12
C LEU A 205 -2.24 3.96 -7.50
N VAL A 206 -1.31 3.09 -7.09
CA VAL A 206 -1.66 1.78 -6.50
C VAL A 206 -2.31 1.94 -5.12
N LEU A 207 -1.88 2.93 -4.33
CA LEU A 207 -2.52 3.27 -3.07
C LEU A 207 -3.92 3.84 -3.27
N ALA A 208 -4.13 4.71 -4.27
CA ALA A 208 -5.46 5.17 -4.66
C ALA A 208 -6.35 4.00 -5.15
N TRP A 209 -5.78 3.06 -5.90
CA TRP A 209 -6.49 1.84 -6.32
C TRP A 209 -7.00 1.02 -5.13
N THR A 210 -6.21 0.87 -4.05
CA THR A 210 -6.70 0.18 -2.84
C THR A 210 -7.94 0.85 -2.24
N SER A 211 -8.01 2.17 -2.34
CA SER A 211 -9.13 2.96 -1.81
C SER A 211 -10.38 2.78 -2.67
N PHE A 212 -10.21 2.85 -3.99
CA PHE A 212 -11.29 2.58 -4.95
C PHE A 212 -11.80 1.14 -4.86
N LEU A 213 -10.91 0.17 -4.63
CA LEU A 213 -11.28 -1.21 -4.38
C LEU A 213 -12.15 -1.34 -3.11
N GLY A 214 -11.73 -0.74 -2.00
CA GLY A 214 -12.50 -0.73 -0.76
C GLY A 214 -13.87 -0.09 -0.94
N ALA A 215 -13.92 1.08 -1.61
CA ALA A 215 -15.16 1.80 -1.89
C ALA A 215 -16.10 1.03 -2.82
N HIS A 216 -15.58 0.25 -3.79
CA HIS A 216 -16.39 -0.58 -4.67
C HIS A 216 -17.05 -1.77 -3.93
N LEU A 217 -16.41 -2.25 -2.87
CA LEU A 217 -16.88 -3.42 -2.11
C LEU A 217 -17.87 -3.03 -0.99
N LEU A 218 -17.82 -1.80 -0.47
CA LEU A 218 -18.63 -1.33 0.65
C LEU A 218 -20.15 -1.33 0.39
N PRO A 219 -20.68 -0.88 -0.76
CA PRO A 219 -22.13 -0.85 -1.03
C PRO A 219 -22.76 -2.24 -1.13
N ARG A 220 -21.96 -3.28 -1.42
CA ARG A 220 -22.44 -4.66 -1.55
C ARG A 220 -22.81 -5.29 -0.20
N LEU A 221 -22.50 -4.62 0.92
CA LEU A 221 -22.90 -5.03 2.27
C LEU A 221 -24.28 -4.51 2.69
N GLY A 222 -24.80 -3.47 2.02
CA GLY A 222 -26.14 -2.94 2.29
C GLY A 222 -27.26 -3.63 1.51
N ALA A 223 -26.92 -4.44 0.50
CA ALA A 223 -27.88 -5.08 -0.39
C ALA A 223 -28.35 -6.47 0.08
N THR A 224 -27.87 -6.98 1.22
CA THR A 224 -28.40 -8.21 1.83
C THR A 224 -29.51 -7.87 2.82
N THR A 225 -30.67 -7.48 2.28
CA THR A 225 -31.98 -7.78 2.89
C THR A 225 -32.91 -8.17 1.75
N PRO A 226 -33.31 -9.44 1.68
CA PRO A 226 -34.74 -9.67 1.89
C PRO A 226 -35.00 -10.97 2.68
N ALA A 227 -35.91 -10.87 3.64
CA ALA A 227 -36.89 -11.90 3.92
C ALA A 227 -38.25 -11.19 4.04
#